data_AF-A0A757YFC3-F1
#
_entry.id   AF-A0A757YFC3-F1
#
_cell.length_a   1.000
_cell.length_b   1.000
_cell.length_c   1.000
_cell.angle_alpha   90.00
_cell.angle_beta   90.00
_cell.angle_gamma   90.00
#
_symmetry.space_group_name_H-M   'P 1'
#
loop_
_entity.id
_entity.type
_entity.pdbx_description
1 polymer ?
#
loop_
_entity_poly.entity_id
_entity_poly.type
_entity_poly.pdbx_seq_one_letter_code
_entity_poly.pdbx_strand_id
1 'polypeptide(L)'
;PQKLYQLYRDPDELRKAVSTFNNIPVLCRHKPDYPGAPAREYRVGTTHANSEFDGTYLVNGMSIWDNSAIAGIETDEQREISSSYAYVADMTPGTTPDGEPYDGVMRNIVGNHVALVGDGRAGPDCLVMDSLPQELKRMKLSKKEVAVLTALGTYLAPRLAQDAAPRDLLRLMAQHKRPAAIASAVKTAYSERLAQDMDIEPAELAQLM
;
A
#
# COMPACT_ATOMS: atom_id res chain seq x y z
N PRO A 1 -20.21 -11.04 -34.19
CA PRO A 1 -20.79 -10.22 -33.08
C PRO A 1 -20.43 -10.70 -31.66
N GLN A 2 -20.07 -11.98 -31.46
CA GLN A 2 -19.76 -12.56 -30.14
C GLN A 2 -18.25 -12.85 -29.94
N LYS A 3 -17.37 -12.23 -30.73
CA LYS A 3 -15.93 -12.47 -30.58
C LYS A 3 -15.45 -11.79 -29.29
N LEU A 4 -14.84 -12.58 -28.41
CA LEU A 4 -14.09 -12.06 -27.26
C LEU A 4 -12.74 -11.53 -27.76
N TYR A 5 -12.36 -10.34 -27.31
CA TYR A 5 -11.07 -9.71 -27.63
C TYR A 5 -10.24 -9.57 -26.37
N GLN A 6 -8.97 -9.94 -26.45
CA GLN A 6 -7.99 -9.72 -25.39
C GLN A 6 -7.27 -8.40 -25.65
N LEU A 7 -7.51 -7.42 -24.79
CA LEU A 7 -6.92 -6.09 -24.92
C LEU A 7 -5.80 -5.90 -23.90
N TYR A 8 -4.62 -5.59 -24.43
CA TYR A 8 -3.40 -5.36 -23.66
C TYR A 8 -3.37 -3.94 -23.07
N ARG A 9 -2.92 -3.86 -21.81
CA ARG A 9 -2.63 -2.60 -21.11
C ARG A 9 -1.14 -2.41 -21.10
N ASP A 10 -0.68 -1.77 -22.15
CA ASP A 10 0.74 -1.47 -22.34
C ASP A 10 1.27 -0.60 -21.17
N PRO A 11 2.35 -1.01 -20.50
CA PRO A 11 2.97 -0.24 -19.41
C PRO A 11 3.29 1.21 -19.78
N ASP A 12 3.63 1.50 -21.04
CA ASP A 12 3.89 2.86 -21.49
C ASP A 12 2.62 3.70 -21.57
N GLU A 13 1.48 3.08 -21.88
CA GLU A 13 0.18 3.74 -21.84
C GLU A 13 -0.27 3.99 -20.40
N LEU A 14 -0.02 3.05 -19.48
CA LEU A 14 -0.25 3.25 -18.05
C LEU A 14 0.62 4.38 -17.50
N ARG A 15 1.90 4.43 -17.88
CA ARG A 15 2.85 5.48 -17.47
C ARG A 15 2.39 6.88 -17.92
N LYS A 16 1.85 7.01 -19.13
CA LYS A 16 1.26 8.27 -19.62
C LYS A 16 -0.01 8.65 -18.85
N ALA A 17 -0.78 7.66 -18.42
CA ALA A 17 -2.08 7.86 -17.78
C ALA A 17 -2.00 8.18 -16.29
N VAL A 18 -0.85 8.00 -15.63
CA VAL A 18 -0.68 8.11 -14.17
C VAL A 18 -1.45 9.28 -13.56
N SER A 19 -1.19 10.50 -14.03
CA SER A 19 -1.77 11.71 -13.46
C SER A 19 -3.29 11.80 -13.60
N THR A 20 -3.90 11.07 -14.53
CA THR A 20 -5.35 11.04 -14.76
C THR A 20 -6.11 10.26 -13.69
N PHE A 21 -5.42 9.46 -12.88
CA PHE A 21 -6.00 8.74 -11.75
C PHE A 21 -6.04 9.57 -10.47
N ASN A 22 -5.60 10.84 -10.51
CA ASN A 22 -5.65 11.73 -9.36
C ASN A 22 -7.01 12.40 -9.20
N ASN A 23 -7.47 12.53 -7.96
CA ASN A 23 -8.70 13.24 -7.59
C ASN A 23 -9.96 12.73 -8.31
N ILE A 24 -9.99 11.43 -8.66
CA ILE A 24 -11.17 10.79 -9.26
C ILE A 24 -12.03 10.15 -8.15
N PRO A 25 -13.33 9.92 -8.40
CA PRO A 25 -14.22 9.32 -7.42
C PRO A 25 -13.82 7.87 -7.11
N VAL A 26 -14.04 7.47 -5.86
CA VAL A 26 -14.06 6.06 -5.45
C VAL A 26 -15.50 5.62 -5.24
N LEU A 27 -15.90 4.51 -5.87
CA LEU A 27 -17.24 3.94 -5.80
C LEU A 27 -17.30 2.66 -4.96
N CYS A 28 -18.37 2.45 -4.20
CA CYS A 28 -18.64 1.16 -3.52
C CYS A 28 -19.29 0.10 -4.44
N ARG A 29 -19.61 0.47 -5.69
CA ARG A 29 -20.03 -0.47 -6.73
C ARG A 29 -19.50 0.00 -8.07
N HIS A 30 -19.06 -0.96 -8.89
CA HIS A 30 -18.59 -0.66 -10.23
C HIS A 30 -19.78 -0.36 -11.16
N LYS A 31 -20.20 0.91 -11.16
CA LYS A 31 -21.27 1.44 -12.00
C LYS A 31 -20.72 2.55 -12.89
N PRO A 32 -21.30 2.74 -14.09
CA PRO A 32 -20.91 3.85 -14.93
C PRO A 32 -21.06 5.20 -14.20
N ASP A 33 -20.05 6.07 -14.29
CA ASP A 33 -20.06 7.41 -13.67
C ASP A 33 -19.76 8.47 -14.73
N TYR A 34 -20.78 9.29 -15.04
CA TYR A 34 -20.73 10.27 -16.12
C TYR A 34 -21.00 11.68 -15.59
N PRO A 35 -20.42 12.75 -16.18
CA PRO A 35 -20.70 14.13 -15.75
C PRO A 35 -22.19 14.50 -15.74
N GLY A 36 -22.96 14.05 -16.73
CA GLY A 36 -24.41 14.30 -16.83
C GLY A 36 -25.30 13.32 -16.04
N ALA A 37 -24.73 12.20 -15.59
CA ALA A 37 -25.42 11.18 -14.81
C ALA A 37 -24.45 10.59 -13.77
N PRO A 38 -24.02 11.40 -12.78
CA PRO A 38 -23.00 10.96 -11.85
C PRO A 38 -23.57 9.91 -10.90
N ALA A 39 -22.75 8.91 -10.59
CA ALA A 39 -23.08 7.79 -9.70
C ALA A 39 -23.06 8.19 -8.21
N ARG A 40 -23.74 9.30 -7.86
CA ARG A 40 -23.62 9.98 -6.54
C ARG A 40 -23.84 9.05 -5.36
N GLU A 41 -24.83 8.16 -5.46
CA GLU A 41 -25.19 7.20 -4.41
C GLU A 41 -24.11 6.16 -4.12
N TYR A 42 -23.18 5.92 -5.05
CA TYR A 42 -22.09 4.97 -4.89
C TYR A 42 -20.76 5.64 -4.54
N ARG A 43 -20.66 6.97 -4.61
CA ARG A 43 -19.40 7.69 -4.33
C ARG A 43 -19.13 7.70 -2.83
N VAL A 44 -18.13 6.95 -2.42
CA VAL A 44 -17.75 6.75 -1.02
C VAL A 44 -16.39 7.36 -0.67
N GLY A 45 -15.72 7.96 -1.66
CA GLY A 45 -14.38 8.50 -1.45
C GLY A 45 -13.79 9.14 -2.70
N THR A 46 -12.49 9.40 -2.63
CA THR A 46 -11.71 9.94 -3.75
C THR A 46 -10.26 9.45 -3.69
N THR A 47 -9.63 9.31 -4.86
CA THR A 47 -8.18 9.12 -4.94
C THR A 47 -7.45 10.44 -4.64
N HIS A 48 -6.21 10.33 -4.19
CA HIS A 48 -5.36 11.48 -3.88
C HIS A 48 -4.63 11.99 -5.12
N ALA A 49 -3.80 13.02 -4.95
CA ALA A 49 -3.00 13.64 -6.00
C ALA A 49 -1.55 13.13 -6.02
N ASN A 50 -1.34 11.85 -5.71
CA ASN A 50 -0.02 11.20 -5.61
C ASN A 50 0.01 9.85 -6.34
N SER A 51 -0.72 9.73 -7.44
CA SER A 51 -0.64 8.56 -8.32
C SER A 51 0.80 8.33 -8.81
N GLU A 52 1.28 7.10 -8.75
CA GLU A 52 2.59 6.69 -9.26
C GLU A 52 2.48 5.37 -10.03
N PHE A 53 3.44 5.10 -10.92
CA PHE A 53 3.53 3.82 -11.63
C PHE A 53 4.95 3.25 -11.49
N ASP A 54 5.07 2.15 -10.76
CA ASP A 54 6.36 1.52 -10.42
C ASP A 54 6.92 0.63 -11.55
N GLY A 55 6.18 0.48 -12.66
CA GLY A 55 6.51 -0.42 -13.77
C GLY A 55 5.64 -1.68 -13.82
N THR A 56 4.93 -1.98 -12.74
CA THR A 56 3.98 -3.10 -12.64
C THR A 56 2.61 -2.61 -12.21
N TYR A 57 2.53 -1.83 -11.13
CA TYR A 57 1.29 -1.33 -10.55
C TYR A 57 1.18 0.19 -10.62
N LEU A 58 -0.03 0.65 -10.89
CA LEU A 58 -0.42 2.05 -10.69
C LEU A 58 -0.97 2.16 -9.27
N VAL A 59 -0.23 2.85 -8.41
CA VAL A 59 -0.57 3.04 -7.00
C VAL A 59 -1.08 4.46 -6.79
N ASN A 60 -2.03 4.65 -5.87
CA ASN A 60 -2.52 5.97 -5.48
C ASN A 60 -3.04 5.91 -4.04
N GLY A 61 -2.87 7.01 -3.29
CA GLY A 61 -3.61 7.20 -2.05
C GLY A 61 -5.10 7.35 -2.32
N MET A 62 -5.93 7.06 -1.30
CA MET A 62 -7.36 7.36 -1.35
C MET A 62 -7.91 7.61 0.04
N SER A 63 -9.01 8.35 0.09
CA SER A 63 -9.81 8.54 1.31
C SER A 63 -11.18 7.93 1.09
N ILE A 64 -11.61 7.10 2.04
CA ILE A 64 -12.95 6.50 2.10
C ILE A 64 -13.70 7.12 3.28
N TRP A 65 -14.94 7.52 3.07
CA TRP A 65 -15.75 8.25 4.05
C TRP A 65 -16.97 7.46 4.52
N ASP A 66 -17.44 6.51 3.73
CA ASP A 66 -18.64 5.73 4.04
C ASP A 66 -18.33 4.54 4.95
N ASN A 67 -19.09 4.42 6.04
CA ASN A 67 -18.89 3.37 7.05
C ASN A 67 -19.08 1.95 6.49
N SER A 68 -20.01 1.76 5.54
CA SER A 68 -20.25 0.44 4.96
C SER A 68 -19.13 0.03 4.01
N ALA A 69 -18.58 0.98 3.25
CA ALA A 69 -17.40 0.76 2.43
C ALA A 69 -16.15 0.46 3.29
N ILE A 70 -15.95 1.21 4.38
CA ILE A 70 -14.87 0.95 5.35
C ILE A 70 -15.03 -0.46 5.93
N ALA A 71 -16.23 -0.83 6.39
CA ALA A 71 -16.49 -2.16 6.93
C ALA A 71 -16.17 -3.26 5.90
N GLY A 72 -16.60 -3.10 4.64
CA GLY A 72 -16.30 -4.06 3.57
C GLY A 72 -14.80 -4.22 3.28
N ILE A 73 -14.02 -3.15 3.43
CA ILE A 73 -12.55 -3.22 3.34
C ILE A 73 -11.98 -3.98 4.55
N GLU A 74 -12.40 -3.62 5.77
CA GLU A 74 -11.89 -4.21 7.01
C GLU A 74 -12.27 -5.69 7.20
N THR A 75 -13.39 -6.14 6.63
CA THR A 75 -13.84 -7.53 6.63
C THR A 75 -13.30 -8.35 5.45
N ASP A 76 -12.49 -7.73 4.58
CA ASP A 76 -11.98 -8.30 3.33
C ASP A 76 -13.04 -8.65 2.27
N GLU A 77 -14.31 -8.29 2.49
CA GLU A 77 -15.41 -8.55 1.54
C GLU A 77 -15.31 -7.69 0.27
N GLN A 78 -14.74 -6.48 0.39
CA GLN A 78 -14.66 -5.50 -0.68
C GLN A 78 -13.39 -4.64 -0.61
N ARG A 79 -12.24 -5.30 -0.49
CA ARG A 79 -10.94 -4.62 -0.40
C ARG A 79 -10.22 -4.46 -1.74
N GLU A 80 -10.55 -5.24 -2.76
CA GLU A 80 -9.90 -5.14 -4.08
C GLU A 80 -10.39 -3.92 -4.87
N ILE A 81 -9.60 -3.46 -5.84
CA ILE A 81 -9.94 -2.29 -6.66
C ILE A 81 -10.11 -2.62 -8.13
N SER A 82 -11.04 -1.91 -8.76
CA SER A 82 -11.34 -2.01 -10.20
C SER A 82 -11.40 -0.62 -10.80
N SER A 83 -10.36 -0.27 -11.55
CA SER A 83 -10.27 1.03 -12.22
C SER A 83 -11.10 1.05 -13.49
N SER A 84 -11.91 2.11 -13.64
CA SER A 84 -12.62 2.47 -14.86
C SER A 84 -11.88 3.59 -15.58
N TYR A 85 -11.80 3.50 -16.89
CA TYR A 85 -11.08 4.47 -17.74
C TYR A 85 -11.61 4.44 -19.17
N ALA A 86 -11.44 5.58 -19.85
CA ALA A 86 -11.57 5.66 -21.29
C ALA A 86 -10.25 5.25 -21.96
N TYR A 87 -10.33 4.75 -23.19
CA TYR A 87 -9.17 4.44 -24.03
C TYR A 87 -9.57 4.45 -25.50
N VAL A 88 -8.58 4.53 -26.38
CA VAL A 88 -8.69 4.30 -27.83
C VAL A 88 -8.20 2.90 -28.12
N ALA A 89 -9.03 2.07 -28.74
CA ALA A 89 -8.66 0.70 -29.10
C ALA A 89 -7.81 0.70 -30.39
N ASP A 90 -6.57 0.23 -30.29
CA ASP A 90 -5.74 -0.14 -31.43
C ASP A 90 -5.83 -1.66 -31.61
N MET A 91 -6.56 -2.14 -32.62
CA MET A 91 -6.82 -3.57 -32.84
C MET A 91 -5.68 -4.27 -33.60
N THR A 92 -4.45 -3.77 -33.48
CA THR A 92 -3.25 -4.44 -33.97
C THR A 92 -2.86 -5.56 -32.99
N PRO A 93 -2.90 -6.84 -33.39
CA PRO A 93 -2.56 -7.95 -32.52
C PRO A 93 -1.05 -8.03 -32.25
N GLY A 94 -0.67 -8.68 -31.16
CA GLY A 94 0.72 -8.86 -30.78
C GLY A 94 0.89 -9.82 -29.60
N THR A 95 2.05 -9.74 -28.96
CA THR A 95 2.43 -10.57 -27.82
C THR A 95 3.03 -9.69 -26.72
N THR A 96 2.66 -9.92 -25.47
CA THR A 96 3.23 -9.19 -24.32
C THR A 96 4.71 -9.56 -24.14
N PRO A 97 5.49 -8.76 -23.39
CA PRO A 97 6.86 -9.14 -23.03
C PRO A 97 6.98 -10.53 -22.38
N ASP A 98 5.96 -10.93 -21.62
CA ASP A 98 5.88 -12.23 -20.93
C ASP A 98 5.34 -13.37 -21.82
N GLY A 99 5.04 -13.11 -23.10
CA GLY A 99 4.67 -14.13 -24.07
C GLY A 99 3.17 -14.33 -24.30
N GLU A 100 2.29 -13.54 -23.68
CA GLU A 100 0.84 -13.69 -23.81
C GLU A 100 0.31 -13.01 -25.08
N PRO A 101 -0.53 -13.68 -25.89
CA PRO A 101 -1.09 -13.07 -27.10
C PRO A 101 -2.21 -12.07 -26.77
N TYR A 102 -2.30 -10.99 -27.54
CA TYR A 102 -3.41 -10.03 -27.46
C TYR A 102 -3.96 -9.67 -28.85
N ASP A 103 -5.24 -9.31 -28.91
CA ASP A 103 -5.92 -8.87 -30.13
C ASP A 103 -5.77 -7.37 -30.40
N GLY A 104 -5.45 -6.57 -29.39
CA GLY A 104 -5.26 -5.13 -29.51
C GLY A 104 -4.71 -4.49 -28.25
N VAL A 105 -4.38 -3.20 -28.33
CA VAL A 105 -3.81 -2.42 -27.24
C VAL A 105 -4.74 -1.27 -26.85
N MET A 106 -4.92 -1.06 -25.55
CA MET A 106 -5.61 0.11 -25.01
C MET A 106 -4.66 1.31 -25.03
N ARG A 107 -4.89 2.25 -25.95
CA ARG A 107 -4.10 3.48 -26.09
C ARG A 107 -4.80 4.67 -25.44
N ASN A 108 -4.04 5.70 -25.08
CA ASN A 108 -4.56 6.97 -24.54
C ASN A 108 -5.51 6.73 -23.34
N ILE A 109 -5.05 5.96 -22.36
CA ILE A 109 -5.84 5.62 -21.17
C ILE A 109 -6.06 6.89 -20.33
N VAL A 110 -7.30 7.10 -19.88
CA VAL A 110 -7.69 8.22 -19.00
C VAL A 110 -8.60 7.70 -17.88
N GLY A 111 -8.15 7.84 -16.63
CA GLY A 111 -8.90 7.47 -15.43
C GLY A 111 -10.26 8.16 -15.34
N ASN A 112 -11.29 7.39 -14.95
CA ASN A 112 -12.64 7.90 -14.75
C ASN A 112 -13.07 7.79 -13.28
N HIS A 113 -13.02 6.58 -12.70
CA HIS A 113 -13.24 6.32 -11.29
C HIS A 113 -12.52 5.02 -10.87
N VAL A 114 -12.42 4.77 -9.58
CA VAL A 114 -11.99 3.48 -9.01
C VAL A 114 -13.15 2.88 -8.23
N ALA A 115 -13.45 1.60 -8.40
CA ALA A 115 -14.49 0.92 -7.62
C ALA A 115 -13.86 -0.06 -6.63
N LEU A 116 -14.36 -0.05 -5.39
CA LEU A 116 -14.16 -1.13 -4.42
C LEU A 116 -14.96 -2.35 -4.89
N VAL A 117 -14.32 -3.51 -4.94
CA VAL A 117 -14.92 -4.77 -5.39
C VAL A 117 -14.39 -5.95 -4.55
N GLY A 118 -15.11 -7.07 -4.58
CA GLY A 118 -14.59 -8.33 -4.03
C GLY A 118 -13.45 -8.87 -4.89
N ASP A 119 -13.73 -9.06 -6.19
CA ASP A 119 -12.74 -9.54 -7.17
C ASP A 119 -12.41 -8.45 -8.21
N GLY A 120 -11.19 -7.94 -8.15
CA GLY A 120 -10.61 -6.92 -9.02
C GLY A 120 -10.10 -7.48 -10.34
N ARG A 121 -10.26 -6.72 -11.42
CA ARG A 121 -9.76 -7.12 -12.75
C ARG A 121 -8.24 -7.21 -12.84
N ALA A 122 -7.53 -6.52 -11.96
CA ALA A 122 -6.08 -6.51 -11.88
C ALA A 122 -5.53 -7.61 -10.94
N GLY A 123 -6.43 -8.42 -10.35
CA GLY A 123 -6.08 -9.47 -9.42
C GLY A 123 -5.99 -9.02 -7.96
N PRO A 124 -5.80 -9.98 -7.04
CA PRO A 124 -5.90 -9.77 -5.59
C PRO A 124 -4.78 -8.92 -5.00
N ASP A 125 -3.68 -8.71 -5.73
CA ASP A 125 -2.59 -7.84 -5.30
C ASP A 125 -2.97 -6.34 -5.40
N CYS A 126 -4.02 -6.01 -6.15
CA CYS A 126 -4.54 -4.65 -6.30
C CYS A 126 -5.70 -4.42 -5.32
N LEU A 127 -5.38 -3.97 -4.12
CA LEU A 127 -6.34 -3.74 -3.03
C LEU A 127 -6.07 -2.48 -2.22
N VAL A 128 -7.06 -2.07 -1.44
CA VAL A 128 -6.92 -1.02 -0.43
C VAL A 128 -6.12 -1.58 0.74
N MET A 129 -4.95 -1.01 0.98
CA MET A 129 -4.15 -1.29 2.15
C MET A 129 -3.84 0.02 2.86
N ASP A 130 -4.05 0.04 4.17
CA ASP A 130 -3.55 1.09 5.05
C ASP A 130 -2.72 0.46 6.16
N SER A 131 -1.87 1.27 6.78
CA SER A 131 -1.13 0.88 7.96
C SER A 131 -1.35 1.92 9.04
N LEU A 132 -1.67 1.47 10.26
CA LEU A 132 -1.81 2.40 11.38
C LEU A 132 -0.52 3.23 11.52
N PRO A 133 -0.60 4.58 11.49
CA PRO A 133 0.57 5.44 11.67
C PRO A 133 1.38 5.05 12.90
N GLN A 134 2.70 5.18 12.82
CA GLN A 134 3.59 4.73 13.89
C GLN A 134 3.31 5.45 15.22
N GLU A 135 2.91 6.71 15.14
CA GLU A 135 2.50 7.57 16.25
C GLU A 135 1.26 7.01 16.95
N LEU A 136 0.25 6.57 16.18
CA LEU A 136 -0.96 5.97 16.71
C LEU A 136 -0.74 4.54 17.24
N LYS A 137 0.22 3.80 16.67
CA LYS A 137 0.66 2.50 17.20
C LYS A 137 1.20 2.64 18.63
N ARG A 138 1.92 3.72 18.95
CA ARG A 138 2.42 3.99 20.32
C ARG A 138 1.29 4.13 21.34
N MET A 139 0.18 4.76 20.93
CA MET A 139 -0.98 4.98 21.82
C MET A 139 -1.73 3.70 22.16
N LYS A 140 -1.55 2.62 21.39
CA LYS A 140 -2.18 1.31 21.62
C LYS A 140 -1.30 0.34 22.44
N LEU A 141 -0.09 0.74 22.84
CA LEU A 141 0.80 -0.12 23.62
C LEU A 141 0.28 -0.33 25.04
N SER A 142 0.38 -1.56 25.53
CA SER A 142 0.20 -1.88 26.94
C SER A 142 1.31 -1.27 27.81
N LYS A 143 1.08 -1.13 29.11
CA LYS A 143 2.10 -0.65 30.07
C LYS A 143 3.41 -1.44 29.97
N LYS A 144 3.33 -2.75 29.74
CA LYS A 144 4.51 -3.63 29.59
C LYS A 144 5.28 -3.29 28.31
N GLU A 145 4.58 -3.11 27.19
CA GLU A 145 5.21 -2.76 25.92
C GLU A 145 5.82 -1.35 25.96
N VAL A 146 5.19 -0.39 26.65
CA VAL A 146 5.78 0.94 26.89
C VAL A 146 7.08 0.81 27.69
N ALA A 147 7.12 -0.04 28.72
CA ALA A 147 8.33 -0.28 29.51
C ALA A 147 9.45 -0.88 28.65
N VAL A 148 9.14 -1.89 27.84
CA VAL A 148 10.09 -2.50 26.89
C VAL A 148 10.62 -1.48 25.88
N LEU A 149 9.74 -0.69 25.25
CA LEU A 149 10.13 0.34 24.29
C LEU A 149 11.04 1.39 24.94
N THR A 150 10.74 1.77 26.18
CA THR A 150 11.55 2.71 26.95
C THR A 150 12.92 2.11 27.27
N ALA A 151 12.98 0.86 27.73
CA ALA A 151 14.21 0.14 28.04
C ALA A 151 15.13 0.04 26.81
N LEU A 152 14.58 -0.36 25.66
CA LEU A 152 15.30 -0.40 24.38
C LEU A 152 15.81 0.99 23.98
N GLY A 153 14.98 2.02 24.09
CA GLY A 153 15.36 3.39 23.80
C GLY A 153 16.49 3.89 24.70
N THR A 154 16.41 3.64 26.01
CA THR A 154 17.46 4.01 26.98
C THR A 154 18.76 3.26 26.76
N TYR A 155 18.69 1.99 26.34
CA TYR A 155 19.87 1.19 26.05
C TYR A 155 20.60 1.67 24.79
N LEU A 156 19.84 2.03 23.75
CA LEU A 156 20.39 2.46 22.45
C LEU A 156 20.85 3.92 22.45
N ALA A 157 20.21 4.81 23.23
CA ALA A 157 20.52 6.24 23.22
C ALA A 157 22.02 6.58 23.36
N PRO A 158 22.80 6.00 24.30
CA PRO A 158 24.23 6.27 24.39
C PRO A 158 25.08 5.51 23.37
N ARG A 159 24.52 4.51 22.67
CA ARG A 159 25.24 3.61 21.75
C ARG A 159 25.12 4.00 20.29
N LEU A 160 24.09 4.77 19.91
CA LEU A 160 23.87 5.20 18.54
C LEU A 160 24.82 6.33 18.14
N ALA A 161 25.18 6.36 16.85
CA ALA A 161 25.86 7.51 16.25
C ALA A 161 25.00 8.78 16.37
N GLN A 162 25.64 9.95 16.33
CA GLN A 162 24.98 11.24 16.59
C GLN A 162 23.83 11.56 15.62
N ASP A 163 23.89 11.06 14.39
CA ASP A 163 22.88 11.21 13.35
C ASP A 163 21.88 10.04 13.26
N ALA A 164 22.07 8.99 14.08
CA ALA A 164 21.20 7.83 14.13
C ALA A 164 20.07 7.98 15.16
N ALA A 165 18.89 7.43 14.84
CA ALA A 165 17.73 7.45 15.73
C ALA A 165 17.03 6.08 15.77
N PRO A 166 16.48 5.65 16.93
CA PRO A 166 15.85 4.35 17.10
C PRO A 166 14.40 4.32 16.57
N ARG A 167 14.19 4.65 15.29
CA ARG A 167 12.86 4.82 14.68
C ARG A 167 12.10 3.51 14.47
N ASP A 168 12.81 2.38 14.38
CA ASP A 168 12.22 1.10 13.98
C ASP A 168 11.80 0.21 15.16
N LEU A 169 12.01 0.63 16.42
CA LEU A 169 11.79 -0.21 17.60
C LEU A 169 10.37 -0.78 17.70
N LEU A 170 9.36 0.04 17.42
CA LEU A 170 7.96 -0.39 17.44
C LEU A 170 7.66 -1.49 16.42
N ARG A 171 8.29 -1.41 15.24
CA ARG A 171 8.16 -2.41 14.19
C ARG A 171 8.82 -3.73 14.63
N LEU A 172 10.02 -3.67 15.20
CA LEU A 172 10.74 -4.85 15.69
C LEU A 172 9.97 -5.56 16.82
N MET A 173 9.39 -4.79 17.75
CA MET A 173 8.54 -5.34 18.82
C MET A 173 7.24 -5.97 18.29
N ALA A 174 6.67 -5.43 17.21
CA ALA A 174 5.48 -6.03 16.59
C ALA A 174 5.80 -7.34 15.85
N GLN A 175 6.99 -7.45 15.26
CA GLN A 175 7.44 -8.63 14.51
C GLN A 175 7.94 -9.77 15.42
N HIS A 176 8.40 -9.46 16.64
CA HIS A 176 9.01 -10.43 17.54
C HIS A 176 8.36 -10.41 18.93
N LYS A 177 7.88 -11.56 19.40
CA LYS A 177 7.16 -11.68 20.69
C LYS A 177 8.03 -12.06 21.89
N ARG A 178 9.24 -12.58 21.66
CA ARG A 178 10.14 -13.07 22.73
C ARG A 178 11.27 -12.05 22.97
N PRO A 179 11.63 -11.74 24.23
CA PRO A 179 12.72 -10.81 24.55
C PRO A 179 14.03 -11.09 23.78
N ALA A 180 14.49 -12.34 23.77
CA ALA A 180 15.71 -12.72 23.04
C ALA A 180 15.61 -12.48 21.51
N ALA A 181 14.43 -12.68 20.92
CA ALA A 181 14.22 -12.43 19.50
C ALA A 181 14.18 -10.93 19.18
N ILE A 182 13.54 -10.13 20.04
CA ILE A 182 13.55 -8.66 19.93
C ILE A 182 14.98 -8.14 20.05
N ALA A 183 15.74 -8.59 21.04
CA ALA A 183 17.12 -8.16 21.26
C ALA A 183 18.04 -8.50 20.08
N SER A 184 17.91 -9.70 19.51
CA SER A 184 18.66 -10.10 18.31
C SER A 184 18.30 -9.22 17.11
N ALA A 185 17.00 -8.97 16.89
CA ALA A 185 16.52 -8.13 15.80
C ALA A 185 16.99 -6.66 15.95
N VAL A 186 17.04 -6.15 17.18
CA VAL A 186 17.61 -4.83 17.49
C VAL A 186 19.10 -4.78 17.18
N LYS A 187 19.89 -5.81 17.57
CA LYS A 187 21.31 -5.88 17.21
C LYS A 187 21.49 -5.82 15.70
N THR A 188 20.78 -6.65 14.95
CA THR A 188 20.86 -6.68 13.49
C THR A 188 20.45 -5.34 12.85
N ALA A 189 19.40 -4.69 13.34
CA ALA A 189 18.89 -3.46 12.75
C ALA A 189 19.77 -2.23 13.01
N TYR A 190 20.55 -2.23 14.10
CA TYR A 190 21.29 -1.05 14.55
C TYR A 190 22.81 -1.23 14.59
N SER A 191 23.37 -2.42 14.32
CA SER A 191 24.82 -2.66 14.36
C SER A 191 25.63 -1.72 13.48
N GLU A 192 25.09 -1.32 12.33
CA GLU A 192 25.75 -0.37 11.40
C GLU A 192 25.54 1.11 11.77
N ARG A 193 24.74 1.38 12.81
CA ARG A 193 24.35 2.73 13.25
C ARG A 193 24.91 3.11 14.62
N LEU A 194 25.84 2.31 15.13
CA LEU A 194 26.45 2.51 16.43
C LEU A 194 27.55 3.58 16.36
N ALA A 195 27.74 4.29 17.47
CA ALA A 195 28.91 5.12 17.66
C ALA A 195 30.17 4.24 17.67
N GLN A 196 31.32 4.86 17.39
CA GLN A 196 32.59 4.15 17.38
C GLN A 196 32.83 3.42 18.72
N ASP A 197 33.31 2.18 18.63
CA ASP A 197 33.61 1.30 19.76
C ASP A 197 32.41 0.84 20.62
N MET A 198 31.17 1.06 20.15
CA MET A 198 29.95 0.54 20.80
C MET A 198 29.48 -0.78 20.18
N ASP A 199 28.91 -1.66 21.00
CA ASP A 199 28.18 -2.87 20.56
C ASP A 199 26.84 -3.00 21.32
N ILE A 200 25.95 -3.81 20.76
CA ILE A 200 24.72 -4.27 21.37
C ILE A 200 24.93 -5.71 21.83
N GLU A 201 24.74 -5.96 23.12
CA GLU A 201 24.77 -7.31 23.70
C GLU A 201 23.34 -7.87 23.80
N PRO A 202 22.93 -8.84 22.94
CA PRO A 202 21.53 -9.28 22.89
C PRO A 202 21.07 -9.95 24.19
N ALA A 203 21.98 -10.61 24.91
CA ALA A 203 21.67 -11.27 26.17
C ALA A 203 21.38 -10.25 27.29
N GLU A 204 22.17 -9.18 27.38
CA GLU A 204 21.96 -8.06 28.30
C GLU A 204 20.65 -7.34 27.95
N LEU A 205 20.47 -7.00 26.68
CA LEU A 205 19.28 -6.32 26.20
C LEU A 205 17.99 -7.12 26.44
N ALA A 206 18.05 -8.45 26.30
CA ALA A 206 16.92 -9.33 26.58
C ALA A 206 16.53 -9.38 28.05
N GLN A 207 17.45 -9.12 28.99
CA GLN A 207 17.16 -9.07 30.43
C GLN A 207 16.45 -7.77 30.84
N LEU A 208 16.53 -6.73 30.02
CA LEU A 208 15.89 -5.43 30.26
C LEU A 208 14.40 -5.39 29.87
N MET A 209 13.87 -6.47 29.28
CA MET A 209 12.51 -6.58 28.72
C MET A 209 11.63 -7.61 29.43
#